data_AF-A0A966LQN0-F1
#
_entry.id   AF-A0A966LQN0-F1
#
_cell.length_a   1.000
_cell.length_b   1.000
_cell.length_c   1.000
_cell.angle_alpha   90.00
_cell.angle_beta   90.00
_cell.angle_gamma   90.00
#
_symmetry.space_group_name_H-M   'P 1'
#
loop_
_entity.id
_entity.type
_entity.pdbx_description
1 polymer ?
#
loop_
_entity_poly.entity_id
_entity_poly.type
_entity_poly.pdbx_seq_one_letter_code
_entity_poly.pdbx_strand_id
1 'polypeptide(L)'
;MYAETACNGLKERVILLQTNNMLTAKNLLYKALDYGTFWNSSRKMKQSPPAKAREQQLNALFKAFQISRASGLKHEVAPVGPDRVITRSYYLQSGNKEPLERQDYIKRLSDIEYFATGEFLNDRDQSKYEDTINPILTALRTVGPEPMAVGERQPMNLVYIFHTLYTHRQILFSSCESDFLQMRHPAARIVEELYCQRIKHNNAQAIREGCAEIDDILCHLIDPDHRSFTEAEIQFPVWDIQALDLNWYQQEYTIIK
;
A
#
# COMPACT_ATOMS: atom_id res chain seq x y z
N MET A 1 17.62 -11.95 25.38
CA MET A 1 17.86 -12.53 24.04
C MET A 1 16.62 -12.57 23.15
N TYR A 2 15.67 -13.52 23.24
CA TYR A 2 14.56 -13.57 22.26
C TYR A 2 13.55 -12.41 22.35
N ALA A 3 13.38 -11.81 23.53
CA ALA A 3 12.58 -10.58 23.70
C ALA A 3 13.23 -9.34 23.05
N GLU A 4 14.57 -9.31 22.93
CA GLU A 4 15.28 -8.20 22.26
C GLU A 4 15.16 -8.28 20.75
N THR A 5 15.09 -9.48 20.17
CA THR A 5 14.92 -9.67 18.71
C THR A 5 13.53 -9.26 18.23
N ALA A 6 12.48 -9.57 19.01
CA ALA A 6 11.12 -9.07 18.76
C ALA A 6 11.03 -7.53 18.91
N CYS A 7 11.78 -6.98 19.87
CA CYS A 7 11.91 -5.53 20.07
C CYS A 7 12.69 -4.84 18.94
N ASN A 8 13.61 -5.54 18.27
CA ASN A 8 14.36 -4.99 17.13
C ASN A 8 13.51 -4.92 15.84
N GLY A 9 12.59 -5.85 15.60
CA GLY A 9 11.59 -5.72 14.52
C GLY A 9 10.63 -4.54 14.74
N LEU A 10 10.31 -4.25 15.99
CA LEU A 10 9.59 -3.03 16.41
C LEU A 10 10.42 -1.76 16.21
N LYS A 11 11.74 -1.81 16.44
CA LYS A 11 12.65 -0.69 16.19
C LYS A 11 12.76 -0.38 14.69
N GLU A 12 12.74 -1.37 13.80
CA GLU A 12 12.73 -1.10 12.34
C GLU A 12 11.42 -0.46 11.87
N ARG A 13 10.26 -0.88 12.43
CA ARG A 13 8.96 -0.19 12.24
C ARG A 13 9.03 1.27 12.67
N VAL A 14 9.71 1.56 13.78
CA VAL A 14 9.89 2.91 14.34
C VAL A 14 10.91 3.72 13.53
N ILE A 15 12.00 3.11 13.06
CA ILE A 15 13.06 3.84 12.35
C ILE A 15 12.55 4.33 11.00
N LEU A 16 11.85 3.50 10.22
CA LEU A 16 11.30 3.96 8.92
C LEU A 16 10.12 4.94 9.05
N LEU A 17 9.43 4.99 10.20
CA LEU A 17 8.28 5.88 10.43
C LEU A 17 8.59 7.12 11.28
N GLN A 18 9.74 7.19 11.98
CA GLN A 18 10.04 8.26 12.94
C GLN A 18 11.45 8.87 12.83
N THR A 19 12.35 8.42 11.93
CA THR A 19 13.75 8.92 11.94
C THR A 19 14.12 9.94 10.88
N ASN A 20 13.22 10.28 9.96
CA ASN A 20 13.40 11.44 9.10
C ASN A 20 12.23 12.40 9.32
N ASN A 21 12.51 13.67 9.60
CA ASN A 21 11.52 14.77 9.65
C ASN A 21 10.78 14.98 8.31
N MET A 22 10.98 14.09 7.34
CA MET A 22 10.54 14.17 5.97
C MET A 22 9.73 12.92 5.62
N LEU A 23 8.47 13.14 5.26
CA LEU A 23 7.49 12.18 4.80
C LEU A 23 7.58 12.08 3.27
N THR A 24 7.76 10.86 2.79
CA THR A 24 7.98 10.53 1.37
C THR A 24 6.92 9.54 0.86
N ALA A 25 6.95 9.22 -0.43
CA ALA A 25 6.13 8.16 -1.02
C ALA A 25 6.29 6.82 -0.30
N LYS A 26 7.49 6.52 0.22
CA LYS A 26 7.76 5.32 1.02
C LYS A 26 6.97 5.33 2.34
N ASN A 27 6.88 6.47 3.02
CA ASN A 27 6.08 6.58 4.24
C ASN A 27 4.59 6.37 3.95
N LEU A 28 4.09 6.88 2.82
CA LEU A 28 2.73 6.62 2.37
C LEU A 28 2.51 5.13 2.07
N LEU A 29 3.39 4.51 1.27
CA LEU A 29 3.31 3.09 0.91
C LEU A 29 3.24 2.22 2.18
N TYR A 30 4.16 2.38 3.11
CA TYR A 30 4.21 1.55 4.32
C TYR A 30 3.00 1.76 5.23
N LYS A 31 2.48 2.99 5.36
CA LYS A 31 1.24 3.22 6.11
C LYS A 31 0.02 2.60 5.43
N ALA A 32 -0.04 2.64 4.10
CA ALA A 32 -1.13 2.04 3.35
C ALA A 32 -1.11 0.50 3.45
N LEU A 33 0.09 -0.10 3.39
CA LEU A 33 0.30 -1.52 3.66
C LEU A 33 -0.16 -1.90 5.07
N ASP A 34 0.31 -1.19 6.11
CA ASP A 34 -0.08 -1.46 7.51
C ASP A 34 -1.60 -1.35 7.72
N TYR A 35 -2.21 -0.27 7.25
CA TYR A 35 -3.65 -0.09 7.34
C TYR A 35 -4.43 -1.16 6.58
N GLY A 36 -4.07 -1.39 5.30
CA GLY A 36 -4.75 -2.34 4.43
C GLY A 36 -4.68 -3.77 4.94
N THR A 37 -3.52 -4.18 5.45
CA THR A 37 -3.28 -5.55 5.93
C THR A 37 -3.93 -5.82 7.29
N PHE A 38 -3.84 -4.90 8.25
CA PHE A 38 -4.22 -5.19 9.64
C PHE A 38 -5.52 -4.52 10.09
N TRP A 39 -5.76 -3.29 9.64
CA TRP A 39 -6.81 -2.44 10.20
C TRP A 39 -8.05 -2.34 9.29
N ASN A 40 -7.90 -2.68 8.01
CA ASN A 40 -8.98 -2.71 7.03
C ASN A 40 -9.65 -4.10 6.87
N SER A 41 -9.31 -5.07 7.73
CA SER A 41 -9.69 -6.48 7.58
C SER A 41 -11.14 -6.81 7.97
N SER A 42 -11.72 -6.07 8.93
CA SER A 42 -13.09 -6.30 9.39
C SER A 42 -13.77 -4.99 9.80
N ARG A 43 -15.12 -4.99 9.85
CA ARG A 43 -15.89 -3.81 10.27
C ARG A 43 -15.48 -3.33 11.67
N LYS A 44 -15.26 -4.26 12.60
CA LYS A 44 -14.84 -3.96 13.98
C LYS A 44 -13.46 -3.29 13.99
N MET A 45 -12.50 -3.85 13.25
CA MET A 45 -11.15 -3.29 13.12
C MET A 45 -11.17 -1.90 12.51
N LYS A 46 -11.89 -1.70 11.39
CA LYS A 46 -12.00 -0.40 10.71
C LYS A 46 -12.54 0.71 11.62
N GLN A 47 -13.43 0.36 12.55
CA GLN A 47 -14.06 1.34 13.45
C GLN A 47 -13.25 1.58 14.73
N SER A 48 -12.17 0.83 14.96
CA SER A 48 -11.33 0.95 16.14
C SER A 48 -10.58 2.29 16.18
N PRO A 49 -10.27 2.81 17.38
CA PRO A 49 -9.46 4.02 17.51
C PRO A 49 -8.11 3.95 16.77
N PRO A 50 -7.34 2.83 16.80
CA PRO A 50 -6.08 2.77 16.08
C PRO A 50 -6.22 2.76 14.56
N ALA A 51 -7.31 2.18 14.02
CA ALA A 51 -7.61 2.26 12.59
C ALA A 51 -7.92 3.70 12.16
N LYS A 52 -8.76 4.40 12.92
CA LYS A 52 -9.11 5.81 12.65
C LYS A 52 -7.90 6.74 12.69
N ALA A 53 -6.99 6.54 13.64
CA ALA A 53 -5.74 7.28 13.69
C ALA A 53 -4.92 7.06 12.40
N ARG A 54 -4.71 5.81 11.99
CA ARG A 54 -4.00 5.52 10.74
C ARG A 54 -4.68 6.08 9.50
N GLU A 55 -6.01 6.00 9.43
CA GLU A 55 -6.80 6.58 8.35
C GLU A 55 -6.60 8.10 8.25
N GLN A 56 -6.58 8.81 9.38
CA GLN A 56 -6.32 10.25 9.39
C GLN A 56 -4.88 10.59 8.97
N GLN A 57 -3.88 9.79 9.37
CA GLN A 57 -2.50 9.94 8.88
C GLN A 57 -2.41 9.70 7.37
N LEU A 58 -3.10 8.67 6.86
CA LEU A 58 -3.16 8.36 5.43
C LEU A 58 -3.82 9.51 4.65
N ASN A 59 -4.93 10.05 5.14
CA ASN A 59 -5.61 11.17 4.48
C ASN A 59 -4.73 12.43 4.39
N ALA A 60 -3.91 12.71 5.41
CA ALA A 60 -2.94 13.82 5.34
C ALA A 60 -1.89 13.58 4.24
N LEU A 61 -1.37 12.36 4.13
CA LEU A 61 -0.40 11.99 3.10
C LEU A 61 -1.02 11.99 1.70
N PHE A 62 -2.20 11.40 1.54
CA PHE A 62 -2.97 11.42 0.30
C PHE A 62 -3.20 12.84 -0.21
N LYS A 63 -3.57 13.77 0.68
CA LYS A 63 -3.69 15.18 0.33
C LYS A 63 -2.36 15.78 -0.12
N ALA A 64 -1.26 15.50 0.58
CA ALA A 64 0.07 16.01 0.25
C ALA A 64 0.56 15.52 -1.13
N PHE A 65 0.38 14.23 -1.43
CA PHE A 65 0.73 13.62 -2.72
C PHE A 65 -0.34 13.84 -3.81
N GLN A 66 -1.39 14.62 -3.53
CA GLN A 66 -2.50 14.93 -4.44
C GLN A 66 -3.27 13.68 -4.91
N ILE A 67 -3.30 12.64 -4.09
CA ILE A 67 -4.04 11.40 -4.29
C ILE A 67 -5.36 11.56 -3.56
N SER A 68 -6.39 12.07 -4.23
CA SER A 68 -7.73 12.09 -3.65
C SER A 68 -8.77 11.81 -4.71
N ARG A 69 -9.82 11.10 -4.32
CA ARG A 69 -10.98 10.88 -5.16
C ARG A 69 -11.59 12.19 -5.65
N ALA A 70 -11.59 13.22 -4.79
CA ALA A 70 -12.09 14.54 -5.14
C ALA A 70 -11.27 15.19 -6.27
N SER A 71 -9.96 14.91 -6.36
CA SER A 71 -9.13 15.31 -7.50
C SER A 71 -9.58 14.60 -8.78
N GLY A 72 -9.81 13.27 -8.71
CA GLY A 72 -10.25 12.48 -9.87
C GLY A 72 -11.65 12.81 -10.38
N LEU A 73 -12.54 13.30 -9.50
CA LEU A 73 -13.86 13.80 -9.91
C LEU A 73 -13.83 15.18 -10.58
N LYS A 74 -12.73 15.94 -10.46
CA LYS A 74 -12.56 17.26 -11.10
C LYS A 74 -11.93 17.17 -12.48
N HIS A 75 -11.20 16.09 -12.77
CA HIS A 75 -10.67 15.85 -14.10
C HIS A 75 -11.78 15.25 -14.98
N GLU A 76 -12.40 16.10 -15.80
CA GLU A 76 -13.01 15.62 -17.03
C GLU A 76 -11.90 14.97 -17.86
N VAL A 77 -12.10 13.71 -18.25
CA VAL A 77 -11.16 13.01 -19.13
C VAL A 77 -11.01 13.87 -20.37
N ALA A 78 -9.81 14.40 -20.63
CA ALA A 78 -9.55 15.20 -21.83
C ALA A 78 -10.08 14.44 -23.07
N PRO A 79 -10.68 15.12 -24.06
CA PRO A 79 -11.25 14.46 -25.23
C PRO A 79 -10.17 13.59 -25.87
N VAL A 80 -10.42 12.29 -25.88
CA VAL A 80 -9.48 11.30 -26.37
C VAL A 80 -9.47 11.42 -27.89
N GLY A 81 -8.33 11.85 -28.47
CA GLY A 81 -8.12 11.77 -29.90
C GLY A 81 -8.26 10.32 -30.40
N PRO A 82 -8.62 10.10 -31.67
CA PRO A 82 -9.12 8.82 -32.20
C PRO A 82 -8.17 7.61 -32.05
N ASP A 83 -6.89 7.82 -31.73
CA ASP A 83 -5.86 6.76 -31.69
C ASP A 83 -5.51 6.22 -30.30
N ARG A 84 -6.05 6.79 -29.22
CA ARG A 84 -5.85 6.22 -27.88
C ARG A 84 -6.90 5.14 -27.65
N VAL A 85 -6.51 3.89 -27.87
CA VAL A 85 -7.26 2.71 -27.43
C VAL A 85 -7.55 2.88 -25.94
N ILE A 86 -8.77 3.30 -25.65
CA ILE A 86 -9.33 3.28 -24.31
C ILE A 86 -9.25 1.80 -23.93
N THR A 87 -8.36 1.44 -23.01
CA THR A 87 -8.65 0.32 -22.13
C THR A 87 -9.94 0.75 -21.46
N ARG A 88 -11.09 0.38 -22.03
CA ARG A 88 -12.36 0.40 -21.33
C ARG A 88 -12.12 -0.61 -20.23
N SER A 89 -11.51 -0.19 -19.14
CA SER A 89 -11.47 -0.93 -17.90
C SER A 89 -12.95 -1.08 -17.57
N TYR A 90 -13.51 -2.23 -17.93
CA TYR A 90 -14.90 -2.53 -17.60
C TYR A 90 -14.93 -2.56 -16.07
N TYR A 91 -15.40 -1.46 -15.48
CA TYR A 91 -15.67 -1.40 -14.05
C TYR A 91 -16.90 -2.28 -13.82
N LEU A 92 -16.67 -3.58 -13.73
CA LEU A 92 -17.72 -4.58 -13.56
C LEU A 92 -18.24 -4.47 -12.13
N GLN A 93 -19.52 -4.16 -11.99
CA GLN A 93 -20.21 -4.29 -10.73
C GLN A 93 -20.45 -5.78 -10.48
N SER A 94 -20.11 -6.28 -9.28
CA SER A 94 -20.46 -7.65 -8.89
C SER A 94 -21.97 -7.88 -9.12
N GLY A 95 -22.31 -8.76 -10.06
CA GLY A 95 -23.67 -9.10 -10.44
C GLY A 95 -24.28 -8.36 -11.65
N ASN A 96 -23.71 -7.24 -12.12
CA ASN A 96 -24.23 -6.49 -13.27
C ASN A 96 -23.21 -6.42 -14.42
N LYS A 97 -23.64 -6.83 -15.62
CA LYS A 97 -22.81 -6.92 -16.84
C LYS A 97 -22.64 -5.59 -17.58
N GLU A 98 -23.23 -4.51 -17.09
CA GLU A 98 -23.14 -3.22 -17.78
C GLU A 98 -21.89 -2.44 -17.36
N PRO A 99 -21.14 -1.88 -18.33
CA PRO A 99 -19.99 -1.05 -18.05
C PRO A 99 -20.41 0.19 -17.26
N LEU A 100 -19.84 0.38 -16.06
CA LEU A 100 -19.95 1.62 -15.31
C LEU A 100 -19.06 2.69 -15.91
N GLU A 101 -19.55 3.94 -15.96
CA GLU A 101 -18.70 5.09 -16.23
C GLU A 101 -17.67 5.27 -15.12
N ARG A 102 -16.44 5.69 -15.48
CA ARG A 102 -15.34 5.88 -14.53
C ARG A 102 -15.74 6.81 -13.37
N GLN A 103 -16.44 7.90 -13.66
CA GLN A 103 -16.86 8.85 -12.62
C GLN A 103 -17.78 8.19 -11.58
N ASP A 104 -18.71 7.33 -12.02
CA ASP A 104 -19.62 6.62 -11.12
C ASP A 104 -18.92 5.51 -10.33
N TYR A 105 -17.92 4.87 -10.92
CA TYR A 105 -17.03 3.97 -10.20
C TYR A 105 -16.25 4.71 -9.10
N ILE A 106 -15.60 5.83 -9.45
CA ILE A 106 -14.82 6.65 -8.53
C ILE A 106 -15.66 7.16 -7.36
N LYS A 107 -16.90 7.63 -7.61
CA LYS A 107 -17.84 8.07 -6.56
C LYS A 107 -18.10 7.01 -5.48
N ARG A 108 -17.92 5.72 -5.79
CA ARG A 108 -18.15 4.62 -4.84
C ARG A 108 -16.92 4.29 -3.99
N LEU A 109 -15.73 4.76 -4.39
CA LEU A 109 -14.50 4.51 -3.67
C LEU A 109 -14.33 5.48 -2.49
N SER A 110 -13.68 5.01 -1.43
CA SER A 110 -12.97 5.85 -0.47
C SER A 110 -11.60 6.28 -1.03
N ASP A 111 -10.93 7.26 -0.43
CA ASP A 111 -9.58 7.67 -0.86
C ASP A 111 -8.56 6.52 -0.70
N ILE A 112 -8.74 5.66 0.31
CA ILE A 112 -7.91 4.46 0.52
C ILE A 112 -8.12 3.46 -0.61
N GLU A 113 -9.37 3.21 -1.02
CA GLU A 113 -9.66 2.32 -2.14
C GLU A 113 -9.19 2.92 -3.46
N TYR A 114 -9.35 4.24 -3.64
CA TYR A 114 -8.84 4.99 -4.79
C TYR A 114 -7.33 4.84 -4.96
N PHE A 115 -6.59 4.88 -3.85
CA PHE A 115 -5.16 4.59 -3.83
C PHE A 115 -4.89 3.11 -4.14
N ALA A 116 -5.53 2.18 -3.44
CA ALA A 116 -5.24 0.74 -3.54
C ALA A 116 -5.52 0.14 -4.93
N THR A 117 -6.45 0.72 -5.68
CA THR A 117 -6.73 0.34 -7.07
C THR A 117 -5.78 0.99 -8.07
N GLY A 118 -5.00 1.99 -7.67
CA GLY A 118 -4.12 2.76 -8.55
C GLY A 118 -4.85 3.79 -9.41
N GLU A 119 -6.16 4.01 -9.21
CA GLU A 119 -6.97 4.87 -10.08
C GLU A 119 -6.48 6.32 -10.15
N PHE A 120 -5.78 6.79 -9.12
CA PHE A 120 -5.16 8.12 -9.12
C PHE A 120 -4.15 8.33 -10.25
N LEU A 121 -3.59 7.26 -10.84
CA LEU A 121 -2.67 7.36 -11.97
C LEU A 121 -3.35 7.80 -13.27
N ASN A 122 -4.66 7.58 -13.40
CA ASN A 122 -5.45 8.06 -14.54
C ASN A 122 -5.62 9.59 -14.52
N ASP A 123 -5.43 10.25 -13.36
CA ASP A 123 -5.55 11.71 -13.24
C ASP A 123 -4.22 12.43 -13.44
N ARG A 124 -3.13 11.69 -13.66
CA ARG A 124 -1.77 12.22 -13.71
C ARG A 124 -1.24 12.30 -15.13
N ASP A 125 -0.30 13.22 -15.33
CA ASP A 125 0.44 13.33 -16.57
C ASP A 125 1.33 12.08 -16.75
N GLN A 126 0.98 11.28 -17.76
CA GLN A 126 1.67 10.03 -18.08
C GLN A 126 3.13 10.24 -18.52
N SER A 127 3.47 11.41 -19.07
CA SER A 127 4.84 11.72 -19.51
C SER A 127 5.84 11.73 -18.34
N LYS A 128 5.37 12.01 -17.12
CA LYS A 128 6.19 11.98 -15.90
C LYS A 128 6.67 10.58 -15.49
N TYR A 129 6.13 9.54 -16.13
CA TYR A 129 6.41 8.14 -15.77
C TYR A 129 7.31 7.42 -16.76
N GLU A 130 7.83 8.10 -17.78
CA GLU A 130 8.73 7.49 -18.77
C GLU A 130 9.95 6.80 -18.13
N ASP A 131 10.51 7.43 -17.10
CA ASP A 131 11.65 6.90 -16.32
C ASP A 131 11.30 5.66 -15.49
N THR A 132 10.02 5.43 -15.20
CA THR A 132 9.53 4.20 -14.55
C THR A 132 9.18 3.12 -15.59
N ILE A 133 8.58 3.52 -16.70
CA ILE A 133 8.11 2.61 -17.76
C ILE A 133 9.29 1.93 -18.47
N ASN A 134 10.33 2.70 -18.81
CA ASN A 134 11.44 2.20 -19.63
C ASN A 134 12.24 1.07 -18.95
N PRO A 135 12.59 1.15 -17.65
CA PRO A 135 13.20 0.03 -16.93
C PRO A 135 12.32 -1.22 -16.89
N ILE A 136 11.01 -1.07 -16.65
CA ILE A 136 10.07 -2.21 -16.62
C ILE A 136 10.03 -2.90 -17.98
N LEU A 137 9.90 -2.14 -19.07
CA LEU A 137 9.93 -2.69 -20.43
C LEU A 137 11.26 -3.39 -20.73
N THR A 138 12.37 -2.84 -20.25
CA THR A 138 13.70 -3.45 -20.39
C THR A 138 13.79 -4.77 -19.63
N ALA A 139 13.30 -4.84 -18.39
CA ALA A 139 13.27 -6.07 -17.62
C ALA A 139 12.39 -7.14 -18.30
N LEU A 140 11.21 -6.78 -18.80
CA LEU A 140 10.33 -7.70 -19.53
C LEU A 140 10.99 -8.29 -20.78
N ARG A 141 11.81 -7.52 -21.48
CA ARG A 141 12.59 -8.00 -22.64
C ARG A 141 13.60 -9.09 -22.29
N THR A 142 14.11 -9.11 -21.05
CA THR A 142 15.08 -10.12 -20.60
C THR A 142 14.44 -11.47 -20.29
N VAL A 143 13.13 -11.53 -20.05
CA VAL A 143 12.39 -12.75 -19.67
C VAL A 143 12.06 -13.62 -20.90
N GLY A 144 12.06 -13.06 -22.11
CA GLY A 144 11.90 -13.80 -23.36
C GLY A 144 11.17 -12.98 -24.44
N PRO A 145 11.11 -13.45 -25.70
CA PRO A 145 10.49 -12.74 -26.81
C PRO A 145 8.95 -12.84 -26.86
N GLU A 146 8.33 -13.82 -26.18
CA GLU A 146 6.87 -14.03 -26.19
C GLU A 146 6.03 -12.86 -25.61
N PRO A 147 6.42 -12.22 -24.50
CA PRO A 147 5.71 -11.06 -23.95
C PRO A 147 5.67 -9.83 -24.88
N MET A 148 6.59 -9.74 -25.85
CA MET A 148 6.81 -8.55 -26.67
C MET A 148 5.81 -8.41 -27.83
N ALA A 149 5.34 -9.51 -28.41
CA ALA A 149 4.43 -9.48 -29.56
C ALA A 149 3.06 -8.83 -29.24
N VAL A 150 2.68 -8.77 -27.95
CA VAL A 150 1.44 -8.16 -27.46
C VAL A 150 1.70 -6.77 -26.85
N GLY A 151 2.86 -6.56 -26.22
CA GLY A 151 3.19 -5.33 -25.48
C GLY A 151 3.59 -4.13 -26.33
N GLU A 152 4.18 -4.31 -27.52
CA GLU A 152 4.67 -3.18 -28.34
C GLU A 152 3.55 -2.34 -28.98
N ARG A 153 2.30 -2.80 -28.95
CA ARG A 153 1.16 -2.13 -29.60
C ARG A 153 0.26 -1.34 -28.64
N GLN A 154 0.45 -1.46 -27.33
CA GLN A 154 -0.43 -0.82 -26.36
C GLN A 154 0.36 -0.02 -25.32
N PRO A 155 -0.09 1.19 -24.96
CA PRO A 155 0.51 1.94 -23.86
C PRO A 155 0.41 1.12 -22.57
N MET A 156 1.47 1.18 -21.76
CA MET A 156 1.53 0.49 -20.49
C MET A 156 0.40 0.95 -19.55
N ASN A 157 -0.39 0.01 -19.04
CA ASN A 157 -1.45 0.33 -18.10
C ASN A 157 -0.88 0.47 -16.68
N LEU A 158 -0.49 1.70 -16.32
CA LEU A 158 0.11 1.98 -15.01
C LEU A 158 -0.83 1.67 -13.83
N VAL A 159 -2.14 1.84 -14.00
CA VAL A 159 -3.15 1.49 -12.98
C VAL A 159 -3.08 -0.01 -12.67
N TYR A 160 -3.07 -0.84 -13.71
CA TYR A 160 -2.98 -2.29 -13.56
C TYR A 160 -1.66 -2.73 -12.92
N ILE A 161 -0.54 -2.13 -13.33
CA ILE A 161 0.78 -2.42 -12.75
C ILE A 161 0.80 -2.05 -11.28
N PHE A 162 0.36 -0.84 -10.93
CA PHE A 162 0.30 -0.39 -9.55
C PHE A 162 -0.55 -1.33 -8.70
N HIS A 163 -1.78 -1.64 -9.14
CA HIS A 163 -2.69 -2.50 -8.40
C HIS A 163 -2.09 -3.90 -8.18
N THR A 164 -1.49 -4.48 -9.23
CA THR A 164 -0.88 -5.82 -9.16
C THR A 164 0.31 -5.84 -8.20
N LEU A 165 1.23 -4.88 -8.33
CA LEU A 165 2.40 -4.77 -7.47
C LEU A 165 2.01 -4.45 -6.02
N TYR A 166 1.07 -3.54 -5.80
CA TYR A 166 0.59 -3.17 -4.48
C TYR A 166 -0.10 -4.34 -3.78
N THR A 167 -0.98 -5.06 -4.48
CA THR A 167 -1.64 -6.26 -3.96
C THR A 167 -0.64 -7.35 -3.62
N HIS A 168 0.33 -7.60 -4.51
CA HIS A 168 1.42 -8.55 -4.24
C HIS A 168 2.23 -8.12 -3.01
N ARG A 169 2.56 -6.82 -2.92
CA ARG A 169 3.30 -6.27 -1.79
C ARG A 169 2.54 -6.39 -0.46
N GLN A 170 1.22 -6.24 -0.45
CA GLN A 170 0.36 -6.48 0.72
C GLN A 170 0.43 -7.94 1.19
N ILE A 171 0.44 -8.91 0.27
CA ILE A 171 0.59 -10.33 0.59
C ILE A 171 1.95 -10.59 1.25
N LEU A 172 3.03 -10.05 0.67
CA LEU A 172 4.38 -10.17 1.23
C LEU A 172 4.50 -9.48 2.59
N PHE A 173 3.89 -8.29 2.73
CA PHE A 173 3.85 -7.54 4.00
C PHE A 173 3.14 -8.36 5.09
N SER A 174 1.98 -8.93 4.79
CA SER A 174 1.23 -9.75 5.75
C SER A 174 2.00 -11.00 6.19
N SER A 175 2.75 -11.62 5.27
CA SER A 175 3.56 -12.80 5.54
C SER A 175 4.72 -12.50 6.49
N CYS A 176 5.35 -11.33 6.33
CA CYS A 176 6.48 -10.91 7.17
C CYS A 176 6.06 -10.40 8.55
N GLU A 177 4.86 -9.83 8.65
CA GLU A 177 4.41 -9.10 9.84
C GLU A 177 3.36 -9.87 10.68
N SER A 178 3.05 -11.11 10.30
CA SER A 178 2.08 -11.99 10.98
C SER A 178 2.48 -12.40 12.41
N ASP A 179 3.76 -12.29 12.77
CA ASP A 179 4.26 -12.65 14.10
C ASP A 179 3.79 -11.68 15.21
N PHE A 180 3.36 -10.46 14.85
CA PHE A 180 3.00 -9.42 15.82
C PHE A 180 1.74 -9.76 16.64
N LEU A 181 0.76 -10.44 16.02
CA LEU A 181 -0.48 -10.85 16.69
C LEU A 181 -0.28 -12.11 17.54
N GLN A 182 0.70 -12.95 17.19
CA GLN A 182 0.94 -14.24 17.87
C GLN A 182 1.92 -14.14 19.05
N MET A 183 2.61 -13.00 19.22
CA MET A 183 3.55 -12.77 20.32
C MET A 183 2.92 -12.37 21.66
N ARG A 184 1.60 -12.17 21.74
CA ARG A 184 0.93 -11.71 22.97
C ARG A 184 0.31 -12.82 23.83
N HIS A 185 0.52 -14.09 23.50
CA HIS A 185 0.07 -15.19 24.36
C HIS A 185 1.24 -15.73 25.20
N PRO A 186 1.26 -15.53 26.53
CA PRO A 186 2.38 -15.93 27.39
C PRO A 186 2.38 -17.42 27.78
N ALA A 187 1.48 -18.24 27.23
CA ALA A 187 1.33 -19.63 27.63
C ALA A 187 2.13 -20.58 26.72
N ALA A 188 3.24 -21.08 27.26
CA ALA A 188 3.98 -22.29 26.88
C ALA A 188 4.49 -22.36 25.42
N ARG A 189 5.68 -21.80 25.14
CA ARG A 189 6.39 -22.08 23.88
C ARG A 189 7.27 -23.31 24.04
N ILE A 190 6.82 -24.44 23.52
CA ILE A 190 7.63 -25.66 23.35
C ILE A 190 8.68 -25.38 22.24
N VAL A 191 9.81 -26.11 22.24
CA VAL A 191 10.96 -25.90 21.34
C VAL A 191 10.55 -25.84 19.85
N GLU A 192 9.53 -26.60 19.47
CA GLU A 192 8.96 -26.66 18.12
C GLU A 192 8.38 -25.30 17.67
N GLU A 193 7.71 -24.56 18.57
CA GLU A 193 7.16 -23.24 18.25
C GLU A 193 8.27 -22.21 18.06
N LEU A 194 9.34 -22.29 18.85
CA LEU A 194 10.51 -21.41 18.71
C LEU A 194 11.26 -21.70 17.40
N TYR A 195 11.34 -22.97 17.00
CA TYR A 195 11.94 -23.36 15.73
C TYR A 195 11.08 -22.89 14.53
N CYS A 196 9.77 -23.06 14.59
CA CYS A 196 8.84 -22.52 13.58
C CYS A 196 8.95 -20.98 13.47
N GLN A 197 9.07 -20.27 14.59
CA GLN A 197 9.29 -18.82 14.61
C GLN A 197 10.62 -18.43 13.96
N ARG A 198 11.70 -19.18 14.23
CA ARG A 198 12.99 -18.95 13.56
C ARG A 198 12.89 -19.13 12.05
N ILE A 199 12.23 -20.19 11.57
CA ILE A 199 12.03 -20.41 10.12
C ILE A 199 11.20 -19.25 9.52
N LYS A 200 10.10 -18.86 10.17
CA LYS A 200 9.28 -17.72 9.73
C LYS A 200 10.10 -16.44 9.65
N HIS A 201 10.93 -16.16 10.65
CA HIS A 201 11.80 -14.99 10.68
C HIS A 201 12.81 -14.97 9.53
N ASN A 202 13.50 -16.10 9.29
CA ASN A 202 14.46 -16.21 8.18
C ASN A 202 13.78 -16.02 6.82
N ASN A 203 12.59 -16.60 6.63
CA ASN A 203 11.81 -16.41 5.41
C ASN A 203 11.37 -14.95 5.24
N ALA A 204 10.94 -14.30 6.33
CA ALA A 204 10.55 -12.90 6.31
C ALA A 204 11.73 -11.98 5.92
N GLN A 205 12.95 -12.27 6.39
CA GLN A 205 14.13 -11.50 6.00
C GLN A 205 14.42 -11.62 4.49
N ALA A 206 14.42 -12.84 3.95
CA ALA A 206 14.62 -13.06 2.52
C ALA A 206 13.54 -12.37 1.67
N ILE A 207 12.28 -12.38 2.13
CA ILE A 207 11.17 -11.67 1.47
C ILE A 207 11.40 -10.15 1.52
N ARG A 208 11.81 -9.59 2.66
CA ARG A 208 12.07 -8.15 2.81
C ARG A 208 13.18 -7.68 1.88
N GLU A 209 14.27 -8.45 1.78
CA GLU A 209 15.39 -8.15 0.86
C GLU A 209 14.92 -8.15 -0.61
N GLY A 210 13.99 -9.05 -0.96
CA GLY A 210 13.39 -9.10 -2.31
C GLY A 210 12.31 -8.04 -2.60
N CYS A 211 11.85 -7.27 -1.60
CA CYS A 211 10.79 -6.27 -1.80
C CYS A 211 11.31 -4.92 -2.31
N ALA A 212 12.63 -4.68 -2.32
CA ALA A 212 13.20 -3.36 -2.61
C ALA A 212 12.78 -2.84 -4.00
N GLU A 213 12.88 -3.67 -5.04
CA GLU A 213 12.49 -3.31 -6.40
C GLU A 213 10.99 -2.96 -6.50
N ILE A 214 10.14 -3.74 -5.84
CA ILE A 214 8.69 -3.49 -5.80
C ILE A 214 8.40 -2.17 -5.09
N ASP A 215 9.02 -1.93 -3.93
CA ASP A 215 8.87 -0.70 -3.16
C ASP A 215 9.31 0.52 -3.98
N ASP A 216 10.43 0.42 -4.70
CA ASP A 216 10.96 1.49 -5.53
C ASP A 216 10.03 1.82 -6.70
N ILE A 217 9.52 0.82 -7.42
CA ILE A 217 8.55 1.02 -8.50
C ILE A 217 7.26 1.64 -7.95
N LEU A 218 6.73 1.10 -6.85
CA LEU A 218 5.51 1.65 -6.22
C LEU A 218 5.73 3.09 -5.78
N CYS A 219 6.88 3.42 -5.19
CA CYS A 219 7.19 4.79 -4.77
C CYS A 219 7.28 5.76 -5.95
N HIS A 220 7.91 5.37 -7.07
CA HIS A 220 7.93 6.18 -8.28
C HIS A 220 6.53 6.39 -8.87
N LEU A 221 5.68 5.35 -8.87
CA LEU A 221 4.30 5.47 -9.33
C LEU A 221 3.48 6.43 -8.44
N ILE A 222 3.67 6.33 -7.12
CA ILE A 222 3.06 7.22 -6.12
C ILE A 222 3.53 8.66 -6.27
N ASP A 223 4.80 8.89 -6.58
CA ASP A 223 5.35 10.23 -6.71
C ASP A 223 6.60 10.28 -7.60
N PRO A 224 6.44 10.55 -8.92
CA PRO A 224 7.57 10.58 -9.85
C PRO A 224 8.52 11.75 -9.59
N ASP A 225 8.03 12.81 -8.92
CA ASP A 225 8.83 14.01 -8.61
C ASP A 225 9.65 13.86 -7.31
N HIS A 226 9.60 12.71 -6.61
CA HIS A 226 10.35 12.42 -5.38
C HIS A 226 10.23 13.50 -4.29
N ARG A 227 9.04 14.06 -4.13
CA ARG A 227 8.73 15.09 -3.15
C ARG A 227 8.85 14.52 -1.74
N SER A 228 9.23 15.41 -0.83
CA SER A 228 9.29 15.14 0.59
C SER A 228 8.63 16.29 1.35
N PHE A 229 7.99 15.96 2.46
CA PHE A 229 7.20 16.91 3.24
C PHE A 229 7.50 16.78 4.72
N THR A 230 7.58 17.88 5.44
CA THR A 230 7.60 17.85 6.90
C THR A 230 6.20 17.55 7.46
N GLU A 231 6.17 17.04 8.70
CA GLU A 231 4.90 16.84 9.43
C GLU A 231 4.09 18.14 9.54
N ALA A 232 4.77 19.27 9.78
CA ALA A 232 4.12 20.58 9.91
C ALA A 232 3.50 21.06 8.59
N GLU A 233 4.21 20.89 7.46
CA GLU A 233 3.75 21.32 6.13
C GLU A 233 2.42 20.69 5.74
N ILE A 234 2.24 19.41 6.05
CA ILE A 234 1.03 18.67 5.67
C ILE A 234 0.03 18.52 6.82
N GLN A 235 0.30 19.17 7.96
CA GLN A 235 -0.48 19.05 9.19
C GLN A 235 -0.65 17.57 9.58
N PHE A 236 0.44 16.82 9.51
CA PHE A 236 0.47 15.40 9.76
C PHE A 236 0.05 15.11 11.20
N PRO A 237 -1.00 14.31 11.43
CA PRO A 237 -1.42 14.01 12.78
C PRO A 237 -0.44 13.08 13.51
N VAL A 238 0.08 13.55 14.63
CA VAL A 238 1.03 12.79 15.45
C VAL A 238 0.28 12.05 16.55
N TRP A 239 0.31 10.72 16.49
CA TRP A 239 -0.23 9.84 17.52
C TRP A 239 0.82 8.85 18.00
N ASP A 240 0.75 8.51 19.28
CA ASP A 240 1.41 7.31 19.78
C ASP A 240 0.58 6.08 19.36
N ILE A 241 0.86 5.62 18.14
CA ILE A 241 0.20 4.47 17.53
C ILE A 241 0.41 3.20 18.38
N GLN A 242 1.57 3.04 19.03
CA GLN A 242 1.84 1.85 19.84
C GLN A 242 0.98 1.82 21.11
N ALA A 243 0.86 2.95 21.79
CA ALA A 243 -0.02 3.09 22.94
C ALA A 243 -1.49 2.86 22.56
N LEU A 244 -1.93 3.41 21.42
CA LEU A 244 -3.29 3.21 20.91
C LEU A 244 -3.57 1.73 20.64
N ASP A 245 -2.67 1.03 19.93
CA ASP A 245 -2.80 -0.39 19.65
C ASP A 245 -2.89 -1.19 20.96
N LEU A 246 -1.96 -0.96 21.89
CA LEU A 246 -1.90 -1.68 23.17
C LEU A 246 -3.19 -1.52 23.98
N ASN A 247 -3.67 -0.28 24.13
CA ASN A 247 -4.87 0.03 24.89
C ASN A 247 -6.12 -0.63 24.28
N TRP A 248 -6.26 -0.56 22.95
CA TRP A 248 -7.41 -1.16 22.27
C TRP A 248 -7.43 -2.68 22.44
N TYR A 249 -6.29 -3.36 22.24
CA TYR A 249 -6.22 -4.82 22.46
C TYR A 249 -6.56 -5.18 23.91
N GLN A 250 -6.02 -4.49 24.90
CA GLN A 250 -6.30 -4.77 26.32
C GLN A 250 -7.79 -4.67 26.65
N GLN A 251 -8.49 -3.65 26.11
CA GLN A 251 -9.92 -3.49 26.29
C GLN A 251 -10.71 -4.65 25.66
N GLU A 252 -10.36 -5.04 24.43
CA GLU A 252 -11.02 -6.14 23.72
C GLU A 252 -10.83 -7.50 24.39
N TYR A 253 -9.66 -7.77 24.97
CA TYR A 253 -9.39 -9.01 25.72
C TYR A 253 -10.04 -9.03 27.11
N THR A 254 -10.37 -7.87 27.69
CA THR A 254 -11.05 -7.79 28.99
C THR A 254 -12.54 -8.12 28.85
N ILE A 255 -13.13 -7.94 27.67
CA ILE A 255 -14.55 -8.22 27.38
C ILE A 255 -14.83 -9.72 27.13
N ILE A 256 -13.78 -10.54 26.96
CA ILE A 256 -13.89 -11.99 26.68
C ILE A 256 -13.69 -12.85 27.95
N LYS A 257 -13.53 -12.24 29.13
CA LYS A 257 -13.61 -12.92 30.43
C LYS A 257 -14.96 -12.68 31.09
#